data_AF-R4FJC6-F1
#
_entry.id   AF-R4FJC6-F1
#
_cell.length_a   1.000
_cell.length_b   1.000
_cell.length_c   1.000
_cell.angle_alpha   90.00
_cell.angle_beta   90.00
_cell.angle_gamma   90.00
#
_symmetry.space_group_name_H-M   'P 1'
#
loop_
_entity.id
_entity.type
_entity.pdbx_description
1 polymer ?
#
loop_
_entity_poly.entity_id
_entity_poly.type
_entity_poly.pdbx_seq_one_letter_code
_entity_poly.pdbx_strand_id
1 'polypeptide(L)'
;ALCYPSKIKKWSLDKYAMGAITSFTPYQFQDFIETVAAPVGRIYFAGEYTASLHGWLDSTIKSGLTAARDVNRASQKPSRIQLISDNQLQEGDQHKENYKQPFWQLPGVSD
;
A
#
# COMPACT_ATOMS: atom_id res chain seq x y z
N ALA A 1 38.94 -21.99 11.07
CA ALA A 1 37.50 -21.69 10.95
C ALA A 1 37.31 -20.52 9.99
N LEU A 2 36.43 -20.64 8.99
CA LEU A 2 36.11 -19.57 8.04
C LEU A 2 34.99 -18.71 8.63
N CYS A 3 35.26 -17.45 8.96
CA CYS A 3 34.24 -16.47 9.33
C CYS A 3 33.86 -15.68 8.08
N TYR A 4 32.65 -15.89 7.55
CA TYR A 4 32.12 -15.04 6.50
C TYR A 4 31.58 -13.75 7.12
N PRO A 5 31.88 -12.57 6.54
CA PRO A 5 31.33 -11.32 7.03
C PRO A 5 29.80 -11.33 6.81
N SER A 6 29.05 -11.05 7.87
CA SER A 6 27.60 -10.83 7.80
C SER A 6 27.28 -9.34 7.82
N LYS A 7 26.15 -8.96 7.22
CA LYS A 7 25.60 -7.59 7.30
C LYS A 7 24.21 -7.67 7.92
N ILE A 8 23.98 -6.80 8.90
CA ILE A 8 22.69 -6.69 9.59
C ILE A 8 22.14 -5.29 9.33
N LYS A 9 20.87 -5.21 8.91
CA LYS A 9 20.14 -3.94 8.79
C LYS A 9 19.16 -3.83 9.96
N LYS A 10 19.28 -2.74 10.72
CA LYS A 10 18.31 -2.36 11.76
C LYS A 10 17.42 -1.25 11.20
N TRP A 11 16.25 -1.62 10.68
CA TRP A 11 15.32 -0.69 10.02
C TRP A 11 14.81 0.42 10.95
N SER A 12 14.59 0.10 12.22
CA SER A 12 14.18 1.07 13.25
C SER A 12 15.22 2.17 13.54
N LEU A 13 16.50 1.94 13.20
CA LEU A 13 17.57 2.92 13.35
C LEU A 13 17.89 3.66 12.05
N ASP A 14 17.19 3.35 10.96
CA ASP A 14 17.33 4.10 9.72
C ASP A 14 16.62 5.44 9.83
N LYS A 15 17.33 6.55 9.55
CA LYS A 15 16.79 7.90 9.68
C LYS A 15 15.66 8.25 8.71
N TYR A 16 15.50 7.49 7.62
CA TYR A 16 14.48 7.74 6.61
C TYR A 16 13.34 6.73 6.67
N ALA A 17 13.66 5.47 6.96
CA ALA A 17 12.63 4.43 7.09
C ALA A 17 11.97 4.42 8.48
N MET A 18 12.75 4.69 9.54
CA MET A 18 12.32 4.71 10.95
C MET A 18 11.61 3.42 11.44
N GLY A 19 11.63 2.36 10.62
CA GLY A 19 10.81 1.17 10.74
C GLY A 19 10.92 0.35 9.45
N ALA A 20 10.31 -0.83 9.44
CA ALA A 20 10.34 -1.73 8.28
C ALA A 20 9.01 -1.75 7.53
N ILE A 21 7.92 -2.01 8.24
CA ILE A 21 6.56 -2.14 7.71
C ILE A 21 5.62 -1.40 8.66
N THR A 22 4.55 -0.83 8.12
CA THR A 22 3.50 -0.19 8.93
C THR A 22 2.79 -1.23 9.79
N SER A 23 2.72 -0.96 11.09
CA SER A 23 2.01 -1.78 12.06
C SER A 23 1.07 -0.88 12.86
N PHE A 24 -0.19 -1.30 13.00
CA PHE A 24 -1.23 -0.52 13.64
C PHE A 24 -1.48 -1.03 15.04
N THR A 25 -1.68 -0.12 15.99
CA THR A 25 -2.25 -0.48 17.30
C THR A 25 -3.73 -0.86 17.13
N PRO A 26 -4.35 -1.53 18.12
CA PRO A 26 -5.78 -1.85 18.06
C PRO A 26 -6.62 -0.63 17.66
N TYR A 27 -7.60 -0.85 16.77
CA TYR A 27 -8.53 0.14 16.20
C TYR A 27 -7.92 1.23 15.29
N GLN A 28 -6.61 1.46 15.33
CA GLN A 28 -5.98 2.54 14.57
C GLN A 28 -6.19 2.42 13.05
N PHE A 29 -6.09 1.21 12.50
CA PHE A 29 -6.35 1.02 11.08
C PHE A 29 -7.81 1.35 10.73
N GLN A 30 -8.76 0.82 11.48
CA GLN A 30 -10.19 1.01 11.25
C GLN A 30 -10.60 2.48 11.36
N ASP A 31 -10.02 3.20 12.33
CA ASP A 31 -10.42 4.57 12.64
C ASP A 31 -9.75 5.59 11.70
N PHE A 32 -8.57 5.29 11.17
CA PHE A 32 -7.74 6.29 10.49
C PHE A 32 -7.37 5.99 9.04
N ILE A 33 -7.58 4.77 8.51
CA ILE A 33 -7.10 4.44 7.16
C ILE A 33 -7.69 5.37 6.08
N GLU A 34 -8.98 5.69 6.17
CA GLU A 34 -9.64 6.60 5.23
C GLU A 34 -9.06 8.01 5.32
N THR A 35 -8.80 8.48 6.53
CA THR A 35 -8.25 9.82 6.78
C THR A 35 -6.79 9.91 6.32
N VAL A 36 -5.99 8.86 6.54
CA VAL A 36 -4.58 8.77 6.13
C VAL A 36 -4.45 8.73 4.60
N ALA A 37 -5.38 8.07 3.91
CA ALA A 37 -5.37 7.99 2.46
C ALA A 37 -5.98 9.23 1.77
N ALA A 38 -6.76 10.05 2.50
CA ALA A 38 -7.45 11.19 1.93
C ALA A 38 -6.48 12.32 1.50
N PRO A 39 -6.69 12.94 0.32
CA PRO A 39 -5.88 14.09 -0.10
C PRO A 39 -6.21 15.34 0.71
N VAL A 40 -5.21 16.21 0.89
CA VAL A 40 -5.38 17.54 1.49
C VAL A 40 -5.12 18.59 0.43
N GLY A 41 -6.20 19.14 -0.14
CA GLY A 41 -6.13 20.11 -1.24
C GLY A 41 -5.54 19.48 -2.51
N ARG A 42 -4.29 19.85 -2.85
CA ARG A 42 -3.54 19.28 -4.00
C ARG A 42 -2.41 18.35 -3.58
N ILE A 43 -2.40 17.93 -2.31
CA ILE A 43 -1.42 16.99 -1.76
C ILE A 43 -2.08 15.61 -1.69
N TYR A 44 -1.51 14.65 -2.40
CA TYR A 44 -1.98 13.26 -2.45
C TYR A 44 -0.94 12.38 -1.77
N PHE A 45 -1.40 11.52 -0.86
CA PHE A 45 -0.54 10.63 -0.09
C PHE A 45 -0.43 9.28 -0.79
N ALA A 46 0.77 8.70 -0.72
CA ALA A 46 1.07 7.39 -1.28
C ALA A 46 2.08 6.67 -0.39
N GLY A 47 2.07 5.35 -0.49
CA GLY A 47 2.91 4.45 0.28
C GLY A 47 2.10 3.27 0.80
N GLU A 48 2.81 2.27 1.31
CA GLU A 48 2.20 1.07 1.86
C GLU A 48 1.22 1.38 3.02
N TYR A 49 1.51 2.40 3.83
CA TYR A 49 0.65 2.85 4.93
C TYR A 49 -0.69 3.48 4.49
N THR A 50 -0.84 3.87 3.21
CA THR A 50 -2.09 4.46 2.67
C THR A 50 -2.94 3.41 1.96
N ALA A 51 -2.50 2.16 1.87
CA ALA A 51 -3.22 1.07 1.24
C ALA A 51 -3.85 0.16 2.32
N SER A 52 -4.90 -0.60 1.98
CA SER A 52 -5.55 -1.50 2.94
C SER A 52 -4.76 -2.78 3.24
N LEU A 53 -3.80 -3.14 2.38
CA LEU A 53 -2.96 -4.32 2.53
C LEU A 53 -1.53 -3.90 2.85
N HIS A 54 -1.00 -4.40 3.96
CA HIS A 54 0.23 -3.90 4.53
C HIS A 54 1.43 -4.85 4.33
N GLY A 55 2.64 -4.29 4.35
CA GLY A 55 3.89 -5.06 4.34
C GLY A 55 4.39 -5.57 2.99
N TRP A 56 3.74 -5.20 1.88
CA TRP A 56 4.11 -5.66 0.54
C TRP A 56 4.41 -4.51 -0.41
N LEU A 57 5.37 -4.73 -1.30
CA LEU A 57 5.76 -3.77 -2.35
C LEU A 57 4.59 -3.43 -3.29
N ASP A 58 3.72 -4.41 -3.58
CA ASP A 58 2.56 -4.22 -4.46
C ASP A 58 1.62 -3.12 -3.96
N SER A 59 1.46 -2.99 -2.64
CA SER A 59 0.64 -1.95 -2.03
C SER A 59 1.22 -0.55 -2.22
N THR A 60 2.55 -0.42 -2.14
CA THR A 60 3.25 0.83 -2.46
C THR A 60 3.07 1.20 -3.93
N ILE A 61 3.17 0.22 -4.84
CA ILE A 61 3.00 0.46 -6.29
C ILE A 61 1.56 0.91 -6.58
N LYS A 62 0.57 0.19 -6.03
CA LYS A 62 -0.85 0.49 -6.22
C LYS A 62 -1.21 1.88 -5.71
N SER A 63 -0.84 2.21 -4.46
CA SER A 63 -1.12 3.53 -3.88
C SER A 63 -0.42 4.67 -4.63
N GLY A 64 0.83 4.48 -5.05
CA GLY A 64 1.56 5.46 -5.87
C GLY A 64 0.88 5.72 -7.22
N LEU A 65 0.41 4.67 -7.89
CA LEU A 65 -0.33 4.80 -9.15
C LEU A 65 -1.66 5.53 -8.95
N THR A 66 -2.39 5.24 -7.87
CA THR A 66 -3.63 5.94 -7.51
C THR A 66 -3.36 7.43 -7.28
N ALA A 67 -2.39 7.78 -6.44
CA ALA A 67 -2.05 9.18 -6.17
C ALA A 67 -1.64 9.94 -7.45
N ALA A 68 -0.84 9.33 -8.32
CA ALA A 68 -0.45 9.94 -9.60
C ALA A 68 -1.65 10.16 -10.53
N ARG A 69 -2.59 9.22 -10.58
CA ARG A 69 -3.84 9.37 -11.34
C ARG A 69 -4.69 10.49 -10.79
N ASP A 70 -4.81 10.59 -9.47
CA ASP A 70 -5.64 11.61 -8.84
C ASP A 70 -5.06 13.02 -9.02
N VAL A 71 -3.72 13.17 -8.92
CA VAL A 71 -3.02 14.41 -9.30
C VAL A 71 -3.33 14.77 -10.75
N ASN A 72 -3.21 13.81 -11.67
CA ASN A 72 -3.48 14.04 -13.09
C ASN A 72 -4.94 14.46 -13.33
N ARG A 73 -5.90 13.79 -12.69
CA ARG A 73 -7.33 14.12 -12.76
C ARG A 73 -7.60 15.52 -12.20
N ALA A 74 -7.01 15.88 -11.07
CA ALA A 74 -7.17 17.20 -10.46
C ALA A 74 -6.50 18.33 -11.26
N SER A 75 -5.45 18.02 -12.02
CA SER A 75 -4.80 18.97 -12.93
C SER A 75 -5.55 19.17 -14.25
N GLN A 76 -6.37 18.21 -14.66
CA GLN A 76 -7.21 18.35 -15.83
C GLN A 76 -8.38 19.28 -15.48
N LYS A 77 -8.40 20.50 -16.06
CA LYS A 77 -9.69 21.19 -16.34
C LYS A 77 -10.58 20.18 -17.09
N PRO A 78 -11.92 20.19 -16.99
CA PRO A 78 -12.77 19.16 -17.59
C PRO A 78 -12.65 19.17 -19.13
N SER A 79 -11.60 18.56 -19.64
CA SER A 79 -11.35 18.28 -21.03
C SER A 79 -12.06 16.98 -21.31
N ARG A 80 -13.01 17.06 -22.24
CA ARG A 80 -13.93 16.06 -22.78
C ARG A 80 -13.20 14.84 -23.38
N ILE A 81 -12.38 14.16 -22.60
CA ILE A 81 -11.77 12.88 -22.96
C ILE A 81 -12.03 11.96 -21.77
N GLN A 82 -13.03 11.11 -21.93
CA GLN A 82 -13.34 10.06 -20.98
C GLN A 82 -12.19 9.04 -21.02
N LEU A 83 -11.27 9.16 -20.06
CA LEU A 83 -10.41 8.04 -19.73
C LEU A 83 -11.33 6.92 -19.24
N ILE A 84 -11.12 5.73 -19.81
CA ILE A 84 -11.88 4.50 -19.54
C ILE A 84 -12.20 4.42 -18.03
N SER A 85 -13.47 4.23 -17.70
CA SER A 85 -13.92 4.20 -16.31
C SER A 85 -13.22 3.10 -15.53
N ASP A 86 -12.99 3.35 -14.24
CA ASP A 86 -12.27 2.45 -13.32
C ASP A 86 -12.94 1.04 -13.20
N ASN A 87 -14.14 0.85 -13.76
CA ASN A 87 -14.79 -0.46 -13.89
C ASN A 87 -13.97 -1.48 -14.71
N GLN A 88 -13.09 -1.04 -15.62
CA GLN A 88 -12.29 -1.95 -16.44
C GLN A 88 -10.99 -2.43 -15.76
N LEU A 89 -10.64 -1.88 -14.59
CA LEU A 89 -9.58 -2.44 -13.73
C LEU A 89 -10.14 -3.35 -12.64
N GLN A 90 -11.43 -3.22 -12.30
CA GLN A 90 -12.10 -4.11 -11.34
C GLN A 90 -12.60 -5.41 -11.98
N GLU A 91 -12.91 -5.42 -13.29
CA GLU A 91 -13.32 -6.64 -14.01
C GLU A 91 -12.23 -7.73 -14.02
N GLY A 92 -10.96 -7.37 -13.79
CA GLY A 92 -9.85 -8.32 -13.62
C GLY A 92 -9.64 -8.82 -12.18
N ASP A 93 -10.21 -8.14 -11.17
CA ASP A 93 -9.97 -8.43 -9.75
C ASP A 93 -11.14 -9.15 -9.06
N GLN A 94 -12.35 -9.14 -9.63
CA GLN A 94 -13.48 -9.94 -9.11
C GLN A 94 -13.26 -11.46 -9.20
N HIS A 95 -12.26 -11.92 -9.96
CA HIS A 95 -11.90 -13.34 -10.03
C HIS A 95 -10.94 -13.79 -8.91
N LYS A 96 -10.61 -12.92 -7.93
CA LYS A 96 -9.69 -13.24 -6.82
C LYS A 96 -10.35 -13.54 -5.48
N GLU A 97 -11.68 -13.51 -5.38
CA GLU A 97 -12.40 -13.97 -4.17
C GLU A 97 -12.20 -15.47 -3.86
N ASN A 98 -11.55 -16.22 -4.75
CA ASN A 98 -11.19 -17.63 -4.55
C ASN A 98 -9.69 -17.89 -4.35
N TYR A 99 -8.90 -16.90 -3.92
CA TYR A 99 -7.62 -17.24 -3.28
C TYR A 99 -7.89 -17.71 -1.85
N LYS A 100 -8.19 -19.01 -1.75
CA LYS A 100 -8.00 -19.79 -0.52
C LYS A 100 -6.66 -19.39 0.08
N GLN A 101 -6.69 -18.87 1.31
CA GLN A 101 -5.61 -18.81 2.29
C GLN A 101 -4.21 -18.61 1.67
N PRO A 102 -3.59 -17.41 1.69
CA PRO A 102 -2.17 -17.27 1.39
C PRO A 102 -1.38 -18.36 2.12
N PHE A 103 -0.36 -18.93 1.47
CA PHE A 103 0.44 -20.05 2.01
C PHE A 103 0.94 -19.83 3.44
N TRP A 104 1.03 -18.58 3.89
CA TRP A 104 1.45 -18.19 5.24
C TRP A 104 0.32 -18.17 6.29
N GLN A 105 -0.95 -18.31 5.89
CA GLN A 105 -2.12 -18.45 6.78
C GLN A 105 -2.46 -19.93 7.03
N LEU A 106 -1.44 -20.75 7.26
CA LEU A 106 -1.63 -22.10 7.78
C LEU A 106 -1.87 -22.02 9.30
N PRO A 107 -2.88 -22.72 9.84
CA PRO A 107 -3.09 -22.76 11.28
C PRO A 107 -1.88 -23.42 11.95
N GLY A 108 -1.20 -22.69 12.84
CA GLY A 108 -0.13 -23.24 13.69
C GLY A 108 1.20 -22.51 13.69
N VAL A 109 1.36 -21.39 12.98
CA VAL A 109 2.53 -20.50 13.13
C VAL A 109 2.05 -19.21 13.80
N SER A 110 2.22 -19.15 15.12
CA SER A 110 2.19 -17.89 15.87
C SER A 110 3.57 -17.24 15.83
N ASP A 111 3.62 -15.92 15.69
CA ASP A 111 4.80 -15.11 16.05
C ASP A 111 5.20 -15.30 17.52
#